data_AF-A0A2V9VZQ1-F1
#
_entry.id   AF-A0A2V9VZQ1-F1
#
_cell.length_a   1.000
_cell.length_b   1.000
_cell.length_c   1.000
_cell.angle_alpha   90.00
_cell.angle_beta   90.00
_cell.angle_gamma   90.00
#
_symmetry.space_group_name_H-M   'P 1'
#
loop_
_entity.id
_entity.type
_entity.pdbx_description
1 polymer ?
#
loop_
_entity_poly.entity_id
_entity_poly.type
_entity_poly.pdbx_seq_one_letter_code
_entity_poly.pdbx_strand_id
1 'polypeptide(L)'
;NGIADILFGDANPAGHLPVSWPHNSAELPLYYNHTLTQAPEDAPGFTSRYWDALSTPLYPFGYGLSYTTFSYENLKLSQAEARVGATLDVAVDVANTGNRAGDTVVQLYIHQRAGSASRPVRQLKGFQRIALQPGAKQTV
;
A
#
# COMPACT_ATOMS: atom_id res chain seq x y z
N ASN A 1 0.69 17.23 23.26
CA ASN A 1 1.52 16.17 23.87
C ASN A 1 1.40 14.96 22.96
N GLY A 2 2.22 14.84 21.91
CA GLY A 2 1.86 14.09 20.69
C GLY A 2 1.28 12.67 20.85
N ILE A 3 1.78 11.84 21.78
CA ILE A 3 1.23 10.50 22.04
C ILE A 3 -0.12 10.57 22.76
N ALA A 4 -0.26 11.46 23.76
CA ALA A 4 -1.51 11.64 24.48
C ALA A 4 -2.63 12.12 23.56
N ASP A 5 -2.31 13.06 22.65
CA ASP A 5 -3.26 13.60 21.68
C ASP A 5 -3.82 12.48 20.77
N ILE A 6 -3.01 11.47 20.43
CA ILE A 6 -3.45 10.28 19.69
C ILE A 6 -4.30 9.37 20.60
N LEU A 7 -3.81 9.03 21.80
CA LEU A 7 -4.49 8.10 22.71
C LEU A 7 -5.90 8.57 23.11
N PHE A 8 -6.08 9.88 23.31
CA PHE A 8 -7.38 10.46 23.64
C PHE A 8 -8.22 10.81 22.40
N GLY A 9 -7.67 10.66 21.20
CA GLY A 9 -8.38 10.89 19.94
C GLY A 9 -8.52 12.36 19.55
N ASP A 10 -7.76 13.26 20.19
CA ASP A 10 -7.61 14.66 19.77
C ASP A 10 -6.91 14.76 18.40
N ALA A 11 -6.09 13.77 18.06
CA ALA A 11 -5.50 13.57 16.75
C ALA A 11 -5.75 12.14 16.24
N ASN A 12 -6.11 12.00 14.97
CA ASN A 12 -6.29 10.70 14.32
C ASN A 12 -4.92 10.18 13.80
N PRO A 13 -4.50 8.94 14.12
CA PRO A 13 -3.26 8.38 13.58
C PRO A 13 -3.32 8.28 12.05
N ALA A 14 -2.24 8.73 11.42
CA ALA A 14 -2.09 8.75 9.96
C ALA A 14 -0.71 8.23 9.50
N GLY A 15 0.06 7.64 10.42
CA GLY A 15 1.38 7.08 10.12
C GLY A 15 1.28 5.81 9.29
N HIS A 16 2.13 5.68 8.28
CA HIS A 16 2.26 4.49 7.45
C HIS A 16 3.71 4.00 7.48
N LEU A 17 3.92 2.69 7.55
CA LEU A 17 5.25 2.09 7.72
C LEU A 17 6.13 2.29 6.48
N PRO A 18 7.35 2.85 6.60
CA PRO A 18 8.31 2.94 5.50
C PRO A 18 9.13 1.66 5.31
N VAL A 19 8.90 0.62 6.12
CA VAL A 19 9.58 -0.67 6.09
C VAL A 19 8.58 -1.80 6.39
N SER A 20 8.83 -3.00 5.85
CA SER A 20 8.06 -4.19 6.25
C SER A 20 8.55 -4.69 7.62
N TRP A 21 7.62 -5.07 8.48
CA TRP A 21 7.92 -5.69 9.77
C TRP A 21 7.82 -7.22 9.65
N PRO A 22 8.92 -7.94 9.93
CA PRO A 22 8.90 -9.40 9.96
C PRO A 22 8.23 -9.92 11.24
N HIS A 23 7.79 -11.18 11.24
CA HIS A 23 7.35 -11.84 12.48
C HIS A 23 8.54 -12.16 13.39
N ASN A 24 9.70 -12.49 12.82
CA ASN A 24 10.93 -12.77 13.55
C ASN A 24 12.17 -12.43 12.71
N SER A 25 13.35 -12.42 13.32
CA SER A 25 14.59 -12.02 12.65
C SER A 25 15.04 -12.94 11.52
N ALA A 26 14.58 -14.20 11.45
CA ALA A 26 14.99 -15.16 10.43
C ALA A 26 14.36 -14.87 9.05
N GLU A 27 13.30 -14.06 8.98
CA GLU A 27 12.69 -13.62 7.72
C GLU A 27 13.48 -12.51 7.03
N LEU A 28 14.53 -11.99 7.67
CA LEU A 28 15.35 -10.94 7.09
C LEU A 28 16.31 -11.51 6.02
N PRO A 29 16.48 -10.82 4.88
CA PRO A 29 15.87 -9.53 4.53
C PRO A 29 14.42 -9.66 4.01
N LEU A 30 13.51 -8.85 4.57
CA LEU A 30 12.11 -8.77 4.17
C LEU A 30 11.80 -7.37 3.62
N TYR A 31 11.36 -7.30 2.36
CA TYR A 31 11.05 -6.03 1.70
C TYR A 31 9.95 -6.19 0.65
N TYR A 32 9.16 -5.12 0.45
CA TYR A 32 7.93 -5.18 -0.34
C TYR A 32 8.15 -5.29 -1.85
N ASN A 33 9.29 -4.79 -2.33
CA ASN A 33 9.68 -4.74 -3.75
C ASN A 33 10.64 -5.90 -4.10
N HIS A 34 10.36 -7.09 -3.59
CA HIS A 34 11.02 -8.33 -4.01
C HIS A 34 10.61 -8.72 -5.43
N THR A 35 11.44 -9.53 -6.09
CA THR A 35 11.16 -10.06 -7.42
C THR A 35 10.21 -11.25 -7.37
N LEU A 36 9.42 -11.44 -8.42
CA LEU A 36 8.68 -12.68 -8.60
C LEU A 36 9.68 -13.85 -8.71
N THR A 37 9.53 -14.86 -7.85
CA THR A 37 10.34 -16.10 -7.91
C THR A 37 9.72 -17.08 -8.90
N GLN A 38 10.38 -18.21 -9.17
CA GLN A 38 9.83 -19.24 -10.08
C GLN A 38 8.53 -19.87 -9.59
N ALA A 39 8.28 -19.85 -8.27
CA ALA A 39 7.07 -20.37 -7.65
C ALA A 39 6.49 -19.27 -6.74
N PRO A 40 5.71 -18.32 -7.28
CA PRO A 40 5.11 -17.25 -6.48
C PRO A 40 4.02 -17.77 -5.53
N GLU A 41 3.66 -16.96 -4.54
CA GLU A 41 2.72 -17.27 -3.46
C GLU A 41 1.29 -17.54 -3.97
N ASP A 42 0.95 -17.03 -5.16
CA ASP A 42 -0.32 -17.25 -5.86
C ASP A 42 -0.27 -18.43 -6.85
N ALA A 43 0.87 -19.12 -6.96
CA ALA A 43 1.00 -20.28 -7.84
C ALA A 43 0.19 -21.48 -7.34
N PRO A 44 -0.41 -22.29 -8.26
CA PRO A 44 -1.05 -23.54 -7.88
C PRO A 44 -0.10 -24.46 -7.10
N GLY A 45 -0.52 -24.92 -5.92
CA GLY A 45 0.27 -25.81 -5.06
C GLY A 45 1.27 -25.11 -4.14
N PHE A 46 1.33 -23.77 -4.13
CA PHE A 46 2.07 -23.05 -3.10
C PHE A 46 1.41 -23.23 -1.73
N THR A 47 2.22 -23.51 -0.71
CA THR A 47 1.76 -23.63 0.68
C THR A 47 2.42 -22.57 1.57
N SER A 48 3.75 -22.60 1.70
CA SER A 48 4.54 -21.60 2.39
C SER A 48 6.00 -21.61 1.91
N ARG A 49 6.68 -20.48 2.02
CA ARG A 49 8.14 -20.34 1.92
C ARG A 49 8.87 -20.99 3.08
N TYR A 50 8.25 -21.00 4.25
CA TYR A 50 8.84 -21.49 5.50
C TYR A 50 7.98 -22.62 6.06
N TRP A 51 8.61 -23.62 6.65
CA TRP A 51 7.91 -24.79 7.22
C TRP A 51 7.31 -24.49 8.60
N ASP A 52 7.83 -23.49 9.31
CA ASP A 52 7.46 -23.08 10.67
C ASP A 52 6.90 -21.65 10.77
N ALA A 53 6.84 -20.91 9.66
CA ALA A 53 6.43 -19.52 9.65
C ALA A 53 5.54 -19.17 8.45
N LEU A 54 4.81 -18.06 8.58
CA LEU A 54 4.07 -17.47 7.48
C LEU A 54 5.02 -16.79 6.50
N SER A 55 4.67 -16.81 5.21
CA SER A 55 5.47 -16.14 4.18
C SER A 55 5.20 -14.63 4.08
N THR A 56 4.17 -14.16 4.78
CA THR A 56 3.72 -12.76 4.77
C THR A 56 4.38 -11.96 5.90
N PRO A 57 4.64 -10.66 5.71
CA PRO A 57 5.06 -9.79 6.80
C PRO A 57 3.97 -9.68 7.87
N LEU A 58 4.37 -9.44 9.12
CA LEU A 58 3.45 -9.07 10.19
C LEU A 58 2.75 -7.74 9.87
N TYR A 59 3.53 -6.75 9.42
CA TYR A 59 2.99 -5.51 8.85
C TYR A 59 3.72 -5.18 7.55
N PRO A 60 3.02 -5.08 6.41
CA PRO A 60 3.65 -4.77 5.14
C PRO A 60 4.11 -3.31 5.07
N PHE A 61 5.04 -3.02 4.16
CA PHE A 61 5.33 -1.64 3.75
C PHE A 61 4.04 -0.89 3.40
N GLY A 62 3.95 0.35 3.85
CA GLY A 62 2.80 1.22 3.64
C GLY A 62 1.61 0.89 4.54
N TYR A 63 1.73 -0.04 5.50
CA TYR A 63 0.67 -0.33 6.46
C TYR A 63 0.51 0.80 7.48
N GLY A 64 -0.73 1.18 7.74
CA GLY A 64 -1.11 2.21 8.71
C GLY A 64 -2.61 2.11 8.98
N LEU A 65 -2.99 2.26 10.25
CA LEU A 65 -4.40 2.28 10.67
C LEU A 65 -4.84 3.70 10.99
N SER A 66 -6.14 3.92 10.98
CA SER A 66 -6.79 5.17 11.35
C SER A 66 -7.96 4.89 12.29
N TYR A 67 -8.41 5.90 13.05
CA TYR A 67 -9.67 5.84 13.80
C TYR A 67 -10.91 6.01 12.91
N THR A 68 -10.73 6.25 11.62
CA THR A 68 -11.78 6.24 10.61
C THR A 68 -11.47 5.21 9.53
N THR A 69 -12.44 4.93 8.65
CA THR A 69 -12.28 4.01 7.52
C THR A 69 -12.25 4.79 6.22
N PHE A 70 -11.45 4.32 5.26
CA PHE A 70 -11.37 4.90 3.92
C PHE A 70 -11.70 3.84 2.87
N SER A 71 -12.50 4.19 1.86
CA SER A 71 -12.70 3.37 0.67
C SER A 71 -11.97 3.96 -0.52
N TYR A 72 -11.56 3.07 -1.43
CA TYR A 72 -10.88 3.41 -2.68
C TYR A 72 -11.68 2.81 -3.82
N GLU A 73 -12.14 3.65 -4.73
CA GLU A 73 -13.02 3.26 -5.82
C GLU A 73 -12.62 3.93 -7.13
N ASN A 74 -13.14 3.44 -8.26
CA ASN A 74 -13.02 4.08 -9.56
C ASN A 74 -11.58 4.38 -10.00
N LEU A 75 -10.65 3.44 -9.81
CA LEU A 75 -9.30 3.55 -10.37
C LEU A 75 -9.39 3.70 -11.90
N LYS A 76 -8.88 4.82 -12.40
CA LYS A 76 -8.93 5.21 -13.81
C LYS A 76 -7.55 5.55 -14.31
N LEU A 77 -7.28 5.16 -15.55
CA LEU A 77 -6.14 5.59 -16.33
C LEU A 77 -6.64 6.55 -17.40
N SER A 78 -5.92 7.62 -17.70
CA SER A 78 -6.31 8.51 -18.81
C SER A 78 -6.29 7.80 -20.17
N GLN A 79 -5.50 6.72 -20.29
CA GLN A 79 -5.39 5.88 -21.47
C GLN A 79 -4.85 4.49 -21.08
N ALA A 80 -5.25 3.44 -21.81
CA ALA A 80 -4.82 2.07 -21.53
C ALA A 80 -3.39 1.77 -22.04
N GLU A 81 -2.95 2.54 -23.04
CA GLU A 81 -1.65 2.41 -23.68
C GLU A 81 -1.01 3.80 -23.76
N ALA A 82 0.31 3.87 -23.62
CA ALA A 82 1.06 5.12 -23.69
C ALA A 82 2.29 4.93 -24.57
N ARG A 83 2.58 5.93 -25.41
CA ARG A 83 3.84 5.97 -26.17
C ARG A 83 5.00 6.36 -25.25
N VAL A 84 6.21 5.99 -25.64
CA VAL A 84 7.42 6.45 -24.94
C VAL A 84 7.45 7.98 -24.91
N GLY A 85 7.65 8.53 -23.72
CA GLY A 85 7.65 9.98 -23.49
C GLY A 85 6.27 10.61 -23.28
N ALA A 86 5.17 9.86 -23.38
CA ALA A 86 3.85 10.34 -23.02
C ALA A 86 3.64 10.32 -21.50
N THR A 87 2.82 11.25 -20.99
CA THR A 87 2.33 11.24 -19.61
C THR A 87 1.05 10.42 -19.53
N LEU A 88 0.96 9.57 -18.52
CA LEU A 88 -0.23 8.81 -18.16
C LEU A 88 -0.73 9.28 -16.80
N ASP A 89 -1.98 9.73 -16.76
CA ASP A 89 -2.61 10.15 -15.51
C ASP A 89 -3.35 8.96 -14.90
N VAL A 90 -3.19 8.79 -13.59
CA VAL A 90 -3.86 7.75 -12.80
C VAL A 90 -4.68 8.48 -11.75
N ALA A 91 -5.98 8.18 -11.70
CA ALA A 91 -6.90 8.79 -10.75
C ALA A 91 -7.64 7.73 -9.95
N VAL A 92 -7.87 7.96 -8.66
CA VAL A 92 -8.70 7.11 -7.80
C VAL A 92 -9.58 7.97 -6.90
N ASP A 93 -10.83 7.54 -6.70
CA ASP A 93 -11.71 8.18 -5.73
C ASP A 93 -11.43 7.61 -4.34
N VAL A 94 -11.14 8.50 -3.38
CA VAL A 94 -10.94 8.14 -1.98
C VAL A 94 -12.02 8.80 -1.13
N ALA A 95 -12.77 8.00 -0.37
CA ALA A 95 -13.82 8.49 0.51
C ALA A 95 -13.54 8.11 1.96
N ASN A 96 -13.82 9.03 2.89
CA ASN A 96 -13.86 8.72 4.31
C ASN A 96 -15.25 8.17 4.65
N THR A 97 -15.31 6.86 4.91
CA THR A 97 -16.55 6.13 5.17
C THR A 97 -16.86 5.95 6.66
N GLY A 98 -15.97 6.42 7.53
CA GLY A 98 -16.17 6.36 8.98
C GLY A 98 -16.73 7.65 9.57
N ASN A 99 -16.75 7.71 10.90
CA ASN A 99 -17.42 8.76 11.67
C ASN A 99 -16.47 9.84 12.20
N ARG A 100 -15.19 9.81 11.81
CA ARG A 100 -14.17 10.75 12.30
C ARG A 100 -13.41 11.36 11.14
N ALA A 101 -13.03 12.63 11.27
CA ALA A 101 -12.05 13.22 10.37
C ALA A 101 -10.72 12.46 10.48
N GLY A 102 -10.01 12.33 9.37
CA GLY A 102 -8.74 11.63 9.37
C GLY A 102 -7.95 11.86 8.09
N ASP A 103 -6.68 11.51 8.18
CA ASP A 103 -5.77 11.54 7.05
C ASP A 103 -5.43 10.11 6.61
N THR A 104 -5.22 9.93 5.31
CA THR A 104 -4.70 8.68 4.75
C THR A 104 -3.62 8.98 3.73
N VAL A 105 -2.73 8.01 3.49
CA VAL A 105 -1.67 8.11 2.49
C VAL A 105 -2.03 7.19 1.33
N VAL A 106 -2.51 7.80 0.24
CA VAL A 106 -2.79 7.13 -1.03
C VAL A 106 -1.47 6.79 -1.70
N GLN A 107 -1.25 5.52 -2.07
CA GLN A 107 0.04 5.04 -2.57
C GLN A 107 -0.11 4.43 -3.97
N LEU A 108 0.67 4.91 -4.93
CA LEU A 108 0.70 4.41 -6.30
C LEU A 108 1.84 3.42 -6.49
N TYR A 109 1.49 2.20 -6.88
CA TYR A 109 2.43 1.12 -7.18
C TYR A 109 2.36 0.71 -8.64
N ILE A 110 3.52 0.40 -9.24
CA ILE A 110 3.62 -0.15 -10.60
C ILE A 110 4.30 -1.52 -10.56
N HIS A 111 3.82 -2.46 -11.37
CA HIS A 111 4.45 -3.76 -11.62
C HIS A 111 4.72 -3.93 -13.12
N GLN A 112 6.00 -3.98 -13.50
CA GLN A 112 6.40 -4.31 -14.86
C GLN A 112 6.46 -5.84 -15.00
N ARG A 113 5.49 -6.43 -15.71
CA ARG A 113 5.31 -7.89 -15.78
C ARG A 113 6.20 -8.62 -16.79
N ALA A 114 6.89 -7.89 -17.67
CA ALA A 114 7.76 -8.46 -18.69
C ALA A 114 8.99 -7.58 -18.96
N GLY A 115 10.09 -8.19 -19.40
CA GLY A 115 11.34 -7.50 -19.72
C GLY A 115 12.51 -8.48 -19.85
N SER A 116 13.71 -7.95 -20.07
CA SER A 116 14.94 -8.74 -20.17
C SER A 116 15.50 -9.24 -18.83
N ALA A 117 14.96 -8.75 -17.71
CA ALA A 117 15.36 -9.11 -16.36
C ALA A 117 14.14 -9.15 -15.43
N SER A 118 14.25 -9.91 -14.33
CA SER A 118 13.21 -9.96 -13.31
C SER A 118 12.98 -8.58 -12.68
N ARG A 119 11.71 -8.23 -12.47
CA ARG A 119 11.29 -6.94 -11.92
C ARG A 119 10.55 -7.16 -10.59
N PRO A 120 10.56 -6.18 -9.69
CA PRO A 120 9.80 -6.28 -8.45
C PRO A 120 8.31 -6.48 -8.68
N VAL A 121 7.67 -7.26 -7.81
CA VAL A 121 6.22 -7.55 -7.85
C VAL A 121 5.36 -6.29 -7.73
N ARG A 122 5.91 -5.22 -7.13
CA ARG A 122 5.41 -3.85 -7.17
C ARG A 122 6.48 -2.87 -6.71
N GLN A 123 6.45 -1.64 -7.21
CA GLN A 123 7.33 -0.55 -6.79
C GLN A 123 6.51 0.71 -6.53
N LEU A 124 6.74 1.39 -5.41
CA LEU A 124 6.15 2.69 -5.14
C LEU A 124 6.67 3.72 -6.16
N LYS A 125 5.77 4.48 -6.77
CA LYS A 125 6.09 5.53 -7.75
C LYS A 125 5.56 6.91 -7.36
N GLY A 126 4.55 6.96 -6.50
CA GLY A 126 4.02 8.19 -5.96
C GLY A 126 3.18 7.92 -4.73
N PHE A 127 2.98 8.95 -3.93
CA PHE A 127 2.02 8.91 -2.84
C PHE A 127 1.48 10.32 -2.59
N GLN A 128 0.27 10.39 -2.06
CA GLN A 128 -0.36 11.64 -1.65
C GLN A 128 -1.05 11.44 -0.31
N ARG A 129 -0.74 12.32 0.65
CA ARG A 129 -1.49 12.40 1.90
C ARG A 129 -2.69 13.32 1.68
N ILE A 130 -3.88 12.85 2.04
CA ILE A 130 -5.11 13.63 1.98
C ILE A 130 -5.80 13.61 3.34
N ALA A 131 -6.50 14.70 3.64
CA ALA A 131 -7.31 14.86 4.84
C ALA A 131 -8.78 14.92 4.44
N LEU A 132 -9.62 14.06 5.01
CA LEU A 132 -11.04 13.97 4.65
C LEU A 132 -11.92 14.04 5.91
N GLN A 133 -12.95 14.88 5.83
CA GLN A 133 -14.05 14.86 6.79
C GLN A 133 -14.92 13.61 6.61
N PRO A 134 -15.68 13.16 7.63
CA PRO A 134 -16.64 12.07 7.49
C PRO A 134 -17.56 12.26 6.28
N GLY A 135 -17.68 11.23 5.44
CA GLY A 135 -18.50 11.27 4.21
C GLY A 135 -17.91 12.06 3.05
N ALA A 136 -16.79 12.76 3.22
CA ALA A 136 -16.14 13.49 2.13
C ALA A 136 -15.42 12.52 1.18
N LYS A 137 -15.41 12.89 -0.10
CA LYS A 137 -14.71 12.18 -1.19
C LYS A 137 -13.77 13.13 -1.92
N GLN A 138 -12.58 12.66 -2.25
CA GLN A 138 -11.61 13.36 -3.09
C GLN A 138 -11.06 12.42 -4.14
N THR A 139 -10.98 12.88 -5.40
CA THR A 139 -10.23 12.22 -6.45
C THR A 139 -8.76 12.63 -6.33
N VAL A 140 -7.88 11.63 -6.27
CA VAL A 140 -6.43 11.77 -6.23
C VAL A 140 -5.85 11.27 -7.54
#